data_AF-A0A9P5PRA0-F1
#
_entry.id   AF-A0A9P5PRA0-F1
#
_cell.length_a   1.000
_cell.length_b   1.000
_cell.length_c   1.000
_cell.angle_alpha   90.00
_cell.angle_beta   90.00
_cell.angle_gamma   90.00
#
_symmetry.space_group_name_H-M   'P 1'
#
loop_
_entity.id
_entity.type
_entity.pdbx_description
1 polymer ?
#
loop_
_entity_poly.entity_id
_entity_poly.type
_entity_poly.pdbx_seq_one_letter_code
_entity_poly.pdbx_strand_id
1 'polypeptide(L)'
;MIYSFANPLRTLQRTLRLQRNITKVQSVDPRIATNLVPQSASHIAALPAVPPRLQVRPTPWLSPEEMKTYLLSVRDLLPWDCRPLKKFIPGMGVGLTIWGNYRFSDESGAEQFMEQVQSTADEEQNDILLEMKKISSRGSEEDLEHLYHVRIKTITEDAFLPNSISNYRSNFLPAETAIPFPETLIIPGVTIRDVRFVLLVDQLFRDHFLSTSSTQFSNTGIISLVHSPENLFSDTVESVVRQIFLRGFCQCCGLLHTVADCTVRKDYPPAHCMICSGHGHWSMDCSSRSGAAS
;
A
#
# COMPACT_ATOMS: atom_id res chain seq x y z
N MET A 1 5.81 27.50 -24.54
CA MET A 1 6.56 27.68 -23.28
C MET A 1 5.65 27.24 -22.14
N ILE A 2 5.85 26.02 -21.63
CA ILE A 2 5.09 25.48 -20.50
C ILE A 2 5.94 25.71 -19.26
N TYR A 3 5.52 26.63 -18.39
CA TYR A 3 6.16 26.86 -17.11
C TYR A 3 5.79 25.71 -16.16
N SER A 4 6.75 24.81 -15.93
CA SER A 4 6.68 23.83 -14.86
C SER A 4 6.88 24.56 -13.52
N PHE A 5 5.79 24.94 -12.87
CA PHE A 5 5.84 25.39 -11.47
C PHE A 5 6.20 24.20 -10.60
N ALA A 6 7.46 24.12 -10.17
CA ALA A 6 7.85 23.23 -9.08
C ALA A 6 7.02 23.62 -7.84
N ASN A 7 6.15 22.72 -7.38
CA ASN A 7 5.22 22.96 -6.29
C ASN A 7 6.02 23.13 -4.97
N PRO A 8 6.11 24.35 -4.39
CA PRO A 8 6.95 24.63 -3.21
C PRO A 8 6.51 23.89 -1.94
N LEU A 9 5.31 23.28 -1.94
CA LEU A 9 4.84 22.42 -0.85
C LEU A 9 5.61 21.10 -0.73
N ARG A 10 6.20 20.58 -1.82
CA ARG A 10 7.00 19.34 -1.77
C ARG A 10 8.32 19.52 -1.01
N THR A 11 8.95 20.70 -1.13
CA THR A 11 10.22 20.98 -0.47
C THR A 11 10.06 21.13 1.05
N LEU A 12 8.93 21.69 1.52
CA LEU A 12 8.64 21.83 2.95
C LEU A 12 8.20 20.51 3.61
N GLN A 13 7.62 19.57 2.85
CA GLN A 13 7.24 18.25 3.38
C GLN A 13 8.43 17.28 3.46
N ARG A 14 9.44 17.42 2.59
CA ARG A 14 10.66 16.61 2.62
C ARG A 14 11.51 16.83 3.87
N THR A 15 11.53 18.04 4.42
CA THR A 15 12.38 18.39 5.58
C THR A 15 11.80 17.97 6.94
N LEU A 16 10.58 17.41 7.00
CA LEU A 16 9.86 17.19 8.28
C LEU A 16 9.40 15.75 8.57
N ARG A 17 9.89 14.71 7.86
CA ARG A 17 9.43 13.33 8.06
C ARG A 17 10.49 12.33 8.54
N LEU A 18 11.22 12.70 9.58
CA LEU A 18 11.69 11.73 10.59
C LEU A 18 10.99 12.08 11.91
N GLN A 19 9.67 11.93 11.95
CA GLN A 19 9.01 11.90 13.25
C GLN A 19 9.36 10.57 13.92
N ARG A 20 10.29 10.61 14.87
CA ARG A 20 10.49 9.55 15.88
C ARG A 20 9.22 9.45 16.74
N ASN A 21 8.16 8.90 16.16
CA ASN A 21 6.95 8.55 16.90
C ASN A 21 7.19 7.21 17.59
N ILE A 22 7.94 7.24 18.69
CA ILE A 22 8.01 6.11 19.63
C ILE A 22 6.59 5.95 20.19
N THR A 23 5.81 5.10 19.55
CA THR A 23 4.42 4.85 19.93
C THR A 23 4.42 3.88 21.11
N LYS A 24 3.53 4.11 22.10
CA LYS A 24 3.36 3.22 23.26
C LYS A 24 3.31 1.74 22.84
N VAL A 25 4.02 0.91 23.60
CA VAL A 25 4.11 -0.56 23.44
C VAL A 25 2.71 -1.14 23.29
N GLN A 26 2.39 -1.68 22.11
CA GLN A 26 1.19 -2.50 21.89
C GLN A 26 1.58 -3.96 22.03
N SER A 27 0.81 -4.74 22.79
CA SER A 27 1.01 -6.18 22.90
C SER A 27 0.76 -6.86 21.55
N VAL A 28 1.74 -7.59 21.04
CA VAL A 28 1.63 -8.36 19.79
C VAL A 28 0.86 -9.66 20.04
N ASP A 29 -0.05 -10.02 19.13
CA ASP A 29 -0.75 -11.31 19.18
C ASP A 29 0.27 -12.46 18.95
N PRO A 30 0.44 -13.38 19.92
CA PRO A 30 1.41 -14.47 19.84
C PRO A 30 1.15 -15.46 18.69
N ARG A 31 -0.04 -15.43 18.04
CA ARG A 31 -0.34 -16.31 16.89
C ARG A 31 0.40 -15.91 15.61
N ILE A 32 0.93 -14.69 15.53
CA ILE A 32 1.62 -14.17 14.34
C ILE A 32 2.97 -14.86 14.09
N ALA A 33 3.55 -15.54 15.07
CA ALA A 33 4.91 -16.08 14.99
C ALA A 33 5.06 -17.43 14.27
N THR A 34 3.99 -18.07 13.79
CA THR A 34 4.02 -19.51 13.46
C THR A 34 4.23 -19.90 11.98
N ASN A 35 4.32 -18.95 11.04
CA ASN A 35 4.49 -19.27 9.60
C ASN A 35 5.71 -18.54 9.00
N LEU A 36 6.91 -18.88 9.45
CA LEU A 36 8.15 -18.32 8.94
C LEU A 36 8.77 -19.29 7.93
N VAL A 37 8.80 -18.89 6.66
CA VAL A 37 9.46 -19.66 5.60
C VAL A 37 10.79 -18.99 5.28
N PRO A 38 11.94 -19.65 5.48
CA PRO A 38 13.23 -19.14 5.03
C PRO A 38 13.20 -18.83 3.53
N GLN A 39 13.74 -17.68 3.12
CA GLN A 39 13.91 -17.37 1.70
C GLN A 39 14.96 -18.33 1.10
N SER A 40 14.50 -19.30 0.32
CA SER A 40 15.36 -20.22 -0.42
C SER A 40 16.01 -19.52 -1.62
N ALA A 41 17.11 -20.07 -2.15
CA ALA A 41 17.70 -19.60 -3.41
C ALA A 41 16.68 -19.62 -4.56
N SER A 42 15.75 -20.58 -4.57
CA SER A 42 14.63 -20.61 -5.50
C SER A 42 13.64 -19.46 -5.32
N HIS A 43 13.39 -19.01 -4.08
CA HIS A 43 12.55 -17.82 -3.83
C HIS A 43 13.20 -16.57 -4.42
N ILE A 44 14.52 -16.40 -4.22
CA ILE A 44 15.25 -15.24 -4.76
C ILE A 44 15.28 -15.29 -6.29
N ALA A 45 15.52 -16.46 -6.88
CA ALA A 45 15.53 -16.63 -8.34
C ALA A 45 14.14 -16.42 -8.99
N ALA A 46 13.06 -16.54 -8.21
CA ALA A 46 11.69 -16.30 -8.67
C ALA A 46 11.30 -14.82 -8.66
N LEU A 47 12.11 -13.94 -8.04
CA LEU A 47 11.81 -12.52 -8.01
C LEU A 47 11.92 -11.89 -9.40
N PRO A 48 11.02 -10.96 -9.75
CA PRO A 48 11.13 -10.23 -10.99
C PRO A 48 12.40 -9.37 -10.98
N ALA A 49 13.01 -9.19 -12.15
CA ALA A 49 14.15 -8.29 -12.31
C ALA A 49 13.78 -6.86 -11.89
N VAL A 50 14.74 -6.11 -11.35
CA VAL A 50 14.53 -4.71 -10.97
C VAL A 50 14.18 -3.89 -12.23
N PRO A 51 13.00 -3.27 -12.32
CA PRO A 51 12.59 -2.53 -13.51
C PRO A 51 13.48 -1.28 -13.70
N PRO A 52 13.65 -0.77 -14.93
CA PRO A 52 14.49 0.40 -15.19
C PRO A 52 13.96 1.66 -14.50
N ARG A 53 14.85 2.62 -14.23
CA ARG A 53 14.48 3.91 -13.63
C ARG A 53 13.68 4.77 -14.62
N LEU A 54 12.45 5.14 -14.24
CA LEU A 54 11.61 6.04 -15.06
C LEU A 54 11.81 7.52 -14.72
N GLN A 55 12.12 8.30 -15.75
CA GLN A 55 12.30 9.77 -15.67
C GLN A 55 10.99 10.56 -15.88
N VAL A 56 9.95 9.94 -16.45
CA VAL A 56 8.71 10.65 -16.83
C VAL A 56 7.83 10.94 -15.62
N ARG A 57 7.36 12.18 -15.48
CA ARG A 57 6.38 12.61 -14.46
C ARG A 57 5.19 13.33 -15.14
N PRO A 58 3.92 13.11 -14.70
CA PRO A 58 3.50 12.11 -13.72
C PRO A 58 3.74 10.68 -14.22
N THR A 59 3.97 9.75 -13.29
CA THR A 59 4.20 8.34 -13.63
C THR A 59 2.86 7.61 -13.76
N PRO A 60 2.69 6.70 -14.73
CA PRO A 60 1.50 5.87 -14.79
C PRO A 60 1.39 5.00 -13.54
N TRP A 61 0.16 4.69 -13.13
CA TRP A 61 -0.07 3.45 -12.38
C TRP A 61 0.47 2.26 -13.16
N LEU A 62 0.87 1.21 -12.45
CA LEU A 62 1.22 -0.07 -13.08
C LEU A 62 0.11 -0.52 -14.04
N SER A 63 0.47 -0.99 -15.23
CA SER A 63 -0.46 -1.69 -16.12
C SER A 63 -0.94 -3.00 -15.48
N PRO A 64 -2.02 -3.63 -15.97
CA PRO A 64 -2.44 -4.94 -15.49
C PRO A 64 -1.34 -6.01 -15.56
N GLU A 65 -0.56 -6.00 -16.64
CA GLU A 65 0.57 -6.91 -16.87
C GLU A 65 1.71 -6.62 -15.90
N GLU A 66 2.01 -5.35 -15.64
CA GLU A 66 3.00 -4.95 -14.65
C GLU A 66 2.55 -5.29 -13.22
N MET A 67 1.28 -5.11 -12.88
CA MET A 67 0.73 -5.54 -11.59
C MET A 67 0.88 -7.05 -11.42
N LYS A 68 0.55 -7.84 -12.44
CA LYS A 68 0.71 -9.29 -12.39
C LYS A 68 2.19 -9.69 -12.22
N THR A 69 3.08 -9.05 -12.97
CA THR A 69 4.51 -9.39 -13.00
C THR A 69 5.23 -8.97 -11.73
N TYR A 70 4.97 -7.75 -11.26
CA TYR A 70 5.70 -7.13 -10.16
C TYR A 70 4.90 -7.14 -8.87
N LEU A 71 3.70 -6.56 -8.86
CA LEU A 71 2.95 -6.30 -7.63
C LEU A 71 2.56 -7.60 -6.91
N LEU A 72 2.03 -8.57 -7.66
CA LEU A 72 1.66 -9.88 -7.09
C LEU A 72 2.91 -10.65 -6.64
N SER A 73 3.98 -10.65 -7.45
CA SER A 73 5.25 -11.31 -7.08
C SER A 73 5.88 -10.71 -5.82
N VAL A 74 5.90 -9.38 -5.70
CA VAL A 74 6.39 -8.68 -4.50
C VAL A 74 5.55 -9.06 -3.28
N ARG A 75 4.22 -9.11 -3.42
CA ARG A 75 3.32 -9.52 -2.34
C ARG A 75 3.56 -10.97 -1.91
N ASP A 76 3.75 -11.87 -2.87
CA ASP A 76 3.79 -13.30 -2.63
C ASP A 76 5.18 -13.78 -2.16
N LEU A 77 6.25 -13.08 -2.54
CA LEU A 77 7.63 -13.51 -2.32
C LEU A 77 8.40 -12.66 -1.29
N LEU A 78 7.95 -11.45 -1.00
CA LEU A 78 8.67 -10.48 -0.15
C LEU A 78 7.85 -10.08 1.08
N PRO A 79 8.45 -9.48 2.14
CA PRO A 79 7.71 -9.00 3.32
C PRO A 79 6.94 -7.69 3.06
N TRP A 80 6.37 -7.56 1.85
CA TRP A 80 5.66 -6.37 1.39
C TRP A 80 4.19 -6.69 1.14
N ASP A 81 3.32 -5.77 1.50
CA ASP A 81 1.87 -5.91 1.33
C ASP A 81 1.30 -4.69 0.62
N CYS A 82 0.27 -4.91 -0.19
CA CYS A 82 -0.38 -3.88 -1.00
C CYS A 82 -1.77 -3.62 -0.45
N ARG A 83 -2.01 -2.40 0.04
CA ARG A 83 -3.27 -2.03 0.71
C ARG A 83 -3.87 -0.76 0.11
N PRO A 84 -5.18 -0.74 -0.16
CA PRO A 84 -5.90 0.51 -0.42
C PRO A 84 -5.75 1.45 0.76
N LEU A 85 -5.62 2.75 0.49
CA LEU A 85 -5.64 3.76 1.54
C LEU A 85 -6.94 3.66 2.36
N LYS A 86 -6.83 3.62 3.69
CA LYS A 86 -8.02 3.50 4.57
C LYS A 86 -8.89 4.74 4.56
N LYS A 87 -8.31 5.91 4.27
CA LYS A 87 -8.98 7.20 4.32
C LYS A 87 -9.15 7.72 2.90
N PHE A 88 -10.41 7.92 2.50
CA PHE A 88 -10.74 8.70 1.32
C PHE A 88 -10.25 10.13 1.52
N ILE A 89 -9.46 10.62 0.56
CA ILE A 89 -9.03 12.01 0.54
C ILE A 89 -9.91 12.72 -0.50
N PRO A 90 -10.81 13.63 -0.09
CA PRO A 90 -11.64 14.38 -1.03
C PRO A 90 -10.80 15.03 -2.14
N GLY A 91 -11.20 14.83 -3.39
CA GLY A 91 -10.49 15.32 -4.57
C GLY A 91 -9.30 14.47 -5.04
N MET A 92 -8.81 13.52 -4.23
CA MET A 92 -7.68 12.64 -4.58
C MET A 92 -8.07 11.15 -4.61
N GLY A 93 -9.18 10.75 -4.00
CA GLY A 93 -9.66 9.37 -3.99
C GLY A 93 -8.97 8.47 -2.96
N VAL A 94 -9.05 7.16 -3.21
CA VAL A 94 -8.31 6.11 -2.49
C VAL A 94 -7.35 5.47 -3.47
N GLY A 95 -6.06 5.61 -3.18
CA GLY A 95 -4.97 4.95 -3.90
C GLY A 95 -4.61 3.59 -3.33
N LEU A 96 -3.64 2.95 -3.99
CA LEU A 96 -2.96 1.75 -3.49
C LEU A 96 -1.62 2.16 -2.85
N THR A 97 -1.26 1.54 -1.74
CA THR A 97 0.01 1.73 -1.01
C THR A 97 0.75 0.42 -0.86
N ILE A 98 2.08 0.44 -0.91
CA ILE A 98 2.91 -0.73 -0.57
C ILE A 98 3.55 -0.51 0.81
N TRP A 99 3.52 -1.54 1.64
CA TRP A 99 4.04 -1.55 3.01
C TRP A 99 5.03 -2.68 3.21
N GLY A 100 6.24 -2.38 3.67
CA GLY A 100 7.26 -3.36 4.03
C GLY A 100 7.45 -3.39 5.54
N ASN A 101 7.73 -4.57 6.10
CA ASN A 101 7.97 -4.74 7.53
C ASN A 101 9.23 -5.58 7.76
N TYR A 102 10.22 -5.00 8.43
CA TYR A 102 11.51 -5.61 8.73
C TYR A 102 11.73 -5.65 10.24
N ARG A 103 12.32 -6.73 10.76
CA ARG A 103 12.60 -6.89 12.20
C ARG A 103 14.09 -7.05 12.45
N PHE A 104 14.55 -6.43 13.52
CA PHE A 104 15.95 -6.42 13.95
C PHE A 104 16.02 -6.77 15.43
N SER A 105 17.08 -7.47 15.83
CA SER A 105 17.39 -7.81 17.23
C SER A 105 17.96 -6.63 18.02
N ASP A 106 18.51 -5.63 17.32
CA ASP A 106 19.17 -4.49 17.92
C ASP A 106 18.77 -3.17 17.24
N GLU A 107 18.89 -2.08 17.99
CA GLU A 107 18.49 -0.74 17.54
C GLU A 107 19.42 -0.21 16.46
N SER A 108 20.73 -0.46 16.61
CA SER A 108 21.75 0.07 15.71
C SER A 108 21.59 -0.46 14.29
N GLY A 109 21.33 -1.76 14.13
CA GLY A 109 21.07 -2.38 12.83
C GLY A 109 19.78 -1.86 12.19
N ALA A 110 18.73 -1.62 13.00
CA ALA A 110 17.49 -1.03 12.53
C ALA A 110 17.69 0.42 12.04
N GLU A 111 18.43 1.24 12.80
CA GLU A 111 18.75 2.62 12.42
C GLU A 111 19.62 2.66 11.15
N GLN A 112 20.67 1.84 11.08
CA GLN A 112 21.52 1.74 9.88
C GLN A 112 20.71 1.34 8.64
N PHE A 113 19.80 0.37 8.78
CA PHE A 113 18.92 -0.03 7.68
C PHE A 113 18.01 1.13 7.25
N MET A 114 17.41 1.87 8.19
CA MET A 114 16.57 3.03 7.87
C MET A 114 17.33 4.12 7.12
N GLU A 115 18.57 4.42 7.49
CA GLU A 115 19.42 5.39 6.79
C GLU A 115 19.68 4.95 5.34
N GLN A 116 19.98 3.67 5.13
CA GLN A 116 20.20 3.09 3.81
C GLN A 116 18.93 3.10 2.94
N VAL A 117 17.77 2.79 3.53
CA VAL A 117 16.47 2.88 2.87
C VAL A 117 16.14 4.31 2.47
N GLN A 118 16.42 5.28 3.35
CA GLN A 118 16.22 6.71 3.06
C GLN A 118 17.10 7.16 1.90
N SER A 119 18.39 6.80 1.90
CA SER A 119 19.30 7.07 0.78
C SER A 119 18.76 6.49 -0.53
N THR A 120 18.28 5.24 -0.51
CA THR A 120 17.70 4.58 -1.68
C THR A 120 16.46 5.33 -2.20
N ALA A 121 15.61 5.83 -1.31
CA ALA A 121 14.42 6.61 -1.69
C ALA A 121 14.79 7.97 -2.29
N ASP A 122 15.82 8.64 -1.75
CA ASP A 122 16.29 9.92 -2.28
C ASP A 122 16.88 9.76 -3.69
N GLU A 123 17.65 8.69 -3.93
CA GLU A 123 18.19 8.33 -5.24
C GLU A 123 17.11 7.99 -6.27
N GLU A 124 16.08 7.24 -5.87
CA GLU A 124 14.93 6.91 -6.73
C GLU A 124 13.89 8.04 -6.81
N GLN A 125 14.14 9.16 -6.10
CA GLN A 125 13.22 10.30 -5.96
C GLN A 125 11.80 9.87 -5.60
N ASN A 126 11.71 8.91 -4.68
CA ASN A 126 10.47 8.28 -4.25
C ASN A 126 10.04 8.81 -2.89
N ASP A 127 8.75 9.09 -2.73
CA ASP A 127 8.22 9.56 -1.45
C ASP A 127 7.91 8.36 -0.56
N ILE A 128 8.53 8.36 0.63
CA ILE A 128 8.41 7.26 1.59
C ILE A 128 8.01 7.77 2.98
N LEU A 129 7.46 6.86 3.77
CA LEU A 129 7.27 7.03 5.20
C LEU A 129 7.97 5.87 5.91
N LEU A 130 8.89 6.20 6.81
CA LEU A 130 9.62 5.26 7.66
C LEU A 130 9.16 5.38 9.10
N GLU A 131 8.87 4.26 9.74
CA GLU A 131 8.54 4.16 11.15
C GLU A 131 9.40 3.08 11.80
N MET A 132 10.04 3.39 12.93
CA MET A 132 10.67 2.39 13.80
C MET A 132 9.89 2.26 15.10
N LYS A 133 9.65 1.02 15.52
CA LYS A 133 8.95 0.72 16.78
C LYS A 133 9.71 -0.34 17.56
N LYS A 134 10.01 -0.03 18.82
CA LYS A 134 10.53 -1.01 19.78
C LYS A 134 9.37 -1.87 20.29
N ILE A 135 9.49 -3.19 20.10
CA ILE A 135 8.53 -4.20 20.54
C ILE A 135 9.18 -4.98 21.67
N SER A 136 8.60 -4.91 22.86
CA SER A 136 8.97 -5.79 23.96
C SER A 136 8.14 -7.07 23.85
N SER A 137 8.79 -8.22 23.71
CA SER A 137 8.10 -9.52 23.80
C SER A 137 7.54 -9.71 25.20
N ARG A 138 6.35 -10.31 25.31
CA ARG A 138 5.66 -10.57 26.59
C ARG A 138 6.14 -11.89 27.21
N GLY A 139 7.46 -12.11 27.23
CA GLY A 139 8.11 -13.25 27.87
C GLY A 139 8.27 -13.05 29.39
N SER A 140 8.70 -14.09 30.10
CA SER A 140 9.14 -13.99 31.50
C SER A 140 10.17 -12.86 31.66
N GLU A 141 10.15 -12.15 32.80
CA GLU A 141 11.01 -10.98 33.07
C GLU A 141 12.50 -11.22 32.82
N GLU A 142 12.95 -12.48 32.82
CA GLU A 142 14.35 -12.86 32.63
C GLU A 142 14.80 -12.93 31.15
N ASP A 143 13.88 -12.98 30.16
CA ASP A 143 14.20 -13.13 28.73
C ASP A 143 13.50 -12.05 27.86
N LEU A 144 13.57 -10.78 28.25
CA LEU A 144 13.05 -9.68 27.42
C LEU A 144 13.99 -9.41 26.24
N GLU A 145 13.89 -10.21 25.18
CA GLU A 145 14.44 -9.84 23.89
C GLU A 145 13.68 -8.63 23.33
N HIS A 146 14.38 -7.51 23.19
CA HIS A 146 13.88 -6.34 22.51
C HIS A 146 13.98 -6.54 21.00
N LEU A 147 12.85 -6.45 20.30
CA LEU A 147 12.83 -6.47 18.84
C LEU A 147 12.51 -5.07 18.32
N TYR A 148 13.24 -4.63 17.30
CA TYR A 148 13.00 -3.38 16.61
C TYR A 148 12.30 -3.67 15.29
N HIS A 149 11.17 -3.01 15.07
CA HIS A 149 10.34 -3.18 13.89
C HIS A 149 10.43 -1.92 13.04
N VAL A 150 11.02 -2.06 11.86
CA VAL A 150 11.09 -1.02 10.84
C VAL A 150 9.96 -1.25 9.84
N ARG A 151 9.05 -0.29 9.75
CA ARG A 151 7.95 -0.27 8.79
C ARG A 151 8.21 0.79 7.74
N ILE A 152 8.10 0.39 6.48
CA ILE A 152 8.31 1.23 5.32
C ILE A 152 6.99 1.33 4.57
N LYS A 153 6.62 2.52 4.13
CA LYS A 153 5.47 2.75 3.26
C LYS A 153 5.89 3.60 2.09
N THR A 154 5.45 3.23 0.89
CA THR A 154 5.65 4.04 -0.31
C THR A 154 4.36 4.15 -1.13
N ILE A 155 4.20 5.30 -1.77
CA ILE A 155 3.12 5.61 -2.70
C ILE A 155 3.50 6.83 -3.53
N THR A 156 3.23 6.79 -4.83
CA THR A 156 3.30 7.97 -5.68
C THR A 156 2.01 8.77 -5.53
N GLU A 157 2.06 9.97 -4.93
CA GLU A 157 0.88 10.80 -4.68
C GLU A 157 0.26 11.40 -5.95
N ASP A 158 1.03 11.56 -7.01
CA ASP A 158 0.67 12.20 -8.29
C ASP A 158 0.74 11.25 -9.48
N ALA A 159 0.26 10.02 -9.33
CA ALA A 159 0.26 9.04 -10.41
C ALA A 159 -0.94 9.24 -11.34
N PHE A 160 -0.74 9.11 -12.66
CA PHE A 160 -1.87 9.14 -13.58
C PHE A 160 -2.48 7.75 -13.72
N LEU A 161 -3.80 7.67 -13.81
CA LEU A 161 -4.55 6.42 -13.92
C LEU A 161 -4.78 6.06 -15.41
N PRO A 162 -4.13 5.00 -15.95
CA PRO A 162 -4.30 4.63 -17.35
C PRO A 162 -5.68 4.07 -17.66
N ASN A 163 -6.11 4.20 -18.93
CA ASN A 163 -7.38 3.62 -19.41
C ASN A 163 -7.43 2.09 -19.26
N SER A 164 -6.30 1.41 -19.39
CA SER A 164 -6.22 -0.04 -19.15
C SER A 164 -6.63 -0.42 -17.72
N ILE A 165 -6.43 0.46 -16.75
CA ILE A 165 -6.86 0.25 -15.36
C ILE A 165 -8.30 0.74 -15.15
N SER A 166 -8.68 1.88 -15.72
CA SER A 166 -10.05 2.39 -15.60
C SER A 166 -11.10 1.48 -16.23
N ASN A 167 -10.72 0.61 -17.17
CA ASN A 167 -11.60 -0.43 -17.72
C ASN A 167 -11.96 -1.55 -16.72
N TYR A 168 -11.25 -1.68 -15.61
CA TYR A 168 -11.60 -2.59 -14.51
C TYR A 168 -12.56 -1.96 -13.49
N ARG A 169 -13.06 -0.74 -13.76
CA ARG A 169 -14.22 -0.22 -13.03
C ARG A 169 -15.34 -1.24 -13.16
N SER A 170 -16.10 -1.44 -12.08
CA SER A 170 -17.24 -2.35 -12.13
C SER A 170 -18.17 -1.92 -13.27
N ASN A 171 -18.44 -2.82 -14.22
CA ASN A 171 -19.37 -2.65 -15.37
C ASN A 171 -20.81 -2.24 -14.98
N PHE A 172 -21.06 -1.98 -13.70
CA PHE A 172 -22.35 -1.66 -13.11
C PHE A 172 -22.31 -0.25 -12.51
N LEU A 173 -21.66 0.71 -13.16
CA LEU A 173 -21.82 2.11 -12.81
C LEU A 173 -23.09 2.63 -13.49
N PRO A 174 -24.19 2.90 -12.76
CA PRO A 174 -25.46 3.24 -13.39
C PRO A 174 -25.39 4.50 -14.26
N ALA A 175 -24.53 5.45 -13.91
CA ALA A 175 -24.39 6.73 -14.60
C ALA A 175 -23.22 6.79 -15.60
N GLU A 176 -22.57 5.67 -15.94
CA GLU A 176 -21.36 5.67 -16.78
C GLU A 176 -21.57 6.30 -18.15
N THR A 177 -22.72 6.05 -18.79
CA THR A 177 -23.02 6.62 -20.11
C THR A 177 -23.27 8.12 -20.07
N ALA A 178 -23.72 8.65 -18.92
CA ALA A 178 -24.02 10.06 -18.74
C ALA A 178 -22.80 10.88 -18.30
N ILE A 179 -21.82 10.25 -17.66
CA ILE A 179 -20.65 10.90 -17.10
C ILE A 179 -19.40 10.13 -17.56
N PRO A 180 -18.72 10.59 -18.62
CA PRO A 180 -17.51 9.95 -19.10
C PRO A 180 -16.40 10.04 -18.04
N PHE A 181 -15.60 8.98 -17.95
CA PHE A 181 -14.47 8.97 -17.04
C PHE A 181 -13.33 9.86 -17.57
N PRO A 182 -12.70 10.67 -16.72
CA PRO A 182 -11.58 11.51 -17.13
C PRO A 182 -10.35 10.67 -17.51
N GLU A 183 -9.85 10.82 -18.74
CA GLU A 183 -8.69 10.08 -19.26
C GLU A 183 -7.36 10.49 -18.59
N THR A 184 -7.31 11.66 -17.95
CA THR A 184 -6.09 12.25 -17.37
C THR A 184 -6.16 12.33 -15.85
N LEU A 185 -6.85 11.38 -15.21
CA LEU A 185 -7.05 11.42 -13.76
C LEU A 185 -5.72 11.21 -13.02
N ILE A 186 -5.37 12.14 -12.14
CA ILE A 186 -4.20 12.04 -11.26
C ILE A 186 -4.68 11.70 -9.85
N ILE A 187 -4.25 10.55 -9.35
CA ILE A 187 -4.59 10.04 -8.02
C ILE A 187 -3.42 9.28 -7.41
N PRO A 188 -3.32 9.21 -6.07
CA PRO A 188 -2.30 8.42 -5.42
C PRO A 188 -2.37 6.96 -5.87
N GLY A 189 -1.23 6.35 -6.19
CA GLY A 189 -1.21 4.97 -6.64
C GLY A 189 0.18 4.37 -6.68
N VAL A 190 0.21 3.08 -7.00
CA VAL A 190 1.46 2.33 -7.15
C VAL A 190 1.90 2.40 -8.60
N THR A 191 3.15 2.79 -8.77
CA THR A 191 3.82 2.94 -10.06
C THR A 191 5.04 2.04 -10.10
N ILE A 192 5.70 1.98 -11.26
CA ILE A 192 6.93 1.20 -11.40
C ILE A 192 8.09 1.76 -10.55
N ARG A 193 8.05 3.05 -10.16
CA ARG A 193 9.05 3.61 -9.22
C ARG A 193 8.93 2.99 -7.83
N ASP A 194 7.70 2.86 -7.35
CA ASP A 194 7.42 2.25 -6.06
C ASP A 194 7.90 0.78 -6.04
N VAL A 195 7.61 0.04 -7.12
CA VAL A 195 8.10 -1.35 -7.31
C VAL A 195 9.62 -1.42 -7.34
N ARG A 196 10.27 -0.55 -8.12
CA ARG A 196 11.73 -0.50 -8.21
C ARG A 196 12.35 -0.27 -6.84
N PHE A 197 11.85 0.72 -6.12
CA PHE A 197 12.29 1.04 -4.76
C PHE A 197 12.15 -0.16 -3.82
N VAL A 198 11.00 -0.83 -3.82
CA VAL A 198 10.75 -2.02 -3.00
C VAL A 198 11.76 -3.13 -3.26
N LEU A 199 12.00 -3.44 -4.53
CA LEU A 199 12.97 -4.48 -4.92
C LEU A 199 14.40 -4.12 -4.53
N LEU A 200 14.78 -2.85 -4.63
CA LEU A 200 16.10 -2.35 -4.21
C LEU A 200 16.27 -2.42 -2.69
N VAL A 201 15.27 -2.02 -1.92
CA VAL A 201 15.29 -2.12 -0.45
C VAL A 201 15.41 -3.56 0.01
N ASP A 202 14.68 -4.46 -0.63
CA ASP A 202 14.72 -5.87 -0.32
C ASP A 202 16.08 -6.51 -0.70
N GLN A 203 16.64 -6.16 -1.85
CA GLN A 203 18.01 -6.54 -2.21
C GLN A 203 19.03 -6.01 -1.19
N LEU A 204 18.95 -4.73 -0.82
CA LEU A 204 19.81 -4.10 0.17
C LEU A 204 19.76 -4.83 1.52
N PHE A 205 18.55 -5.18 1.97
CA PHE A 205 18.36 -5.93 3.21
C PHE A 205 19.08 -7.30 3.15
N ARG A 206 18.88 -8.06 2.06
CA ARG A 206 19.54 -9.36 1.88
C ARG A 206 21.06 -9.23 1.85
N ASP A 207 21.57 -8.28 1.09
CA ASP A 207 23.00 -8.15 0.83
C ASP A 207 23.77 -7.74 2.09
N HIS A 208 23.17 -6.96 2.99
CA HIS A 208 23.89 -6.36 4.12
C HIS A 208 23.58 -7.03 5.47
N PHE A 209 22.35 -7.51 5.65
CA PHE A 209 21.88 -8.01 6.94
C PHE A 209 21.74 -9.54 7.00
N LEU A 210 21.58 -10.21 5.85
CA LEU A 210 21.55 -11.69 5.79
C LEU A 210 22.92 -12.31 5.48
N SER A 211 23.82 -11.59 4.81
CA SER A 211 25.12 -12.13 4.36
C SER A 211 26.19 -12.14 5.46
N THR A 212 26.12 -11.20 6.41
CA THR A 212 27.10 -10.98 7.47
C THR A 212 26.94 -11.96 8.65
N SER A 213 25.79 -12.63 8.74
CA SER A 213 25.47 -13.61 9.78
C SER A 213 25.98 -15.02 9.42
N SER A 214 27.28 -15.15 9.15
CA SER A 214 27.90 -16.39 8.62
C SER A 214 27.89 -17.61 9.54
N THR A 215 27.46 -17.53 10.80
CA THR A 215 27.53 -18.70 11.71
C THR A 215 26.39 -18.87 12.71
N GLN A 216 25.41 -17.97 12.79
CA GLN A 216 24.32 -18.11 13.75
C GLN A 216 23.00 -17.54 13.22
N PHE A 217 22.36 -18.27 12.31
CA PHE A 217 20.93 -18.54 12.52
C PHE A 217 20.81 -19.48 13.75
N SER A 218 21.31 -19.04 14.91
CA SER A 218 20.70 -19.49 16.16
C SER A 218 19.23 -19.05 16.04
N ASN A 219 18.30 -19.87 16.52
CA ASN A 219 16.87 -19.79 16.24
C ASN A 219 16.16 -18.44 16.57
N THR A 220 16.90 -17.37 16.86
CA THR A 220 16.47 -15.98 17.10
C THR A 220 16.80 -15.01 15.94
N GLY A 221 17.52 -15.47 14.89
CA GLY A 221 18.07 -14.64 13.81
C GLY A 221 17.03 -14.03 12.84
N ILE A 222 17.16 -12.71 12.63
CA ILE A 222 16.55 -11.84 11.60
C ILE A 222 15.42 -12.50 10.81
N ILE A 223 14.21 -12.34 11.32
CA ILE A 223 13.01 -12.87 10.71
C ILE A 223 12.50 -11.83 9.70
N SER A 224 12.91 -11.94 8.44
CA SER A 224 12.17 -11.31 7.34
C SER A 224 10.82 -12.02 7.22
N LEU A 225 9.80 -11.53 7.94
CA LEU A 225 8.47 -12.13 7.91
C LEU A 225 7.83 -11.80 6.57
N VAL A 226 7.93 -12.73 5.62
CA VAL A 226 6.85 -12.91 4.66
C VAL A 226 5.62 -13.28 5.50
N HIS A 227 4.86 -12.28 5.93
CA HIS A 227 3.54 -12.56 6.47
C HIS A 227 2.79 -13.24 5.35
N SER A 228 2.27 -14.44 5.59
CA SER A 228 1.26 -15.00 4.69
C SER A 228 0.20 -13.90 4.54
N PRO A 229 0.00 -13.36 3.32
CA PRO A 229 -0.88 -12.22 3.15
C PRO A 229 -2.21 -12.59 3.78
N GLU A 230 -2.66 -11.81 4.77
CA GLU A 230 -4.05 -11.93 5.22
C GLU A 230 -4.88 -11.82 3.93
N ASN A 231 -5.63 -12.88 3.58
CA ASN A 231 -6.34 -13.11 2.32
C ASN A 231 -7.42 -12.04 2.00
N LEU A 232 -7.09 -10.76 2.12
CA LEU A 232 -8.00 -9.62 1.97
C LEU A 232 -8.16 -9.23 0.50
N PHE A 233 -7.26 -9.68 -0.38
CA PHE A 233 -7.35 -9.49 -1.82
C PHE A 233 -7.36 -10.84 -2.51
N SER A 234 -8.26 -11.02 -3.49
CA SER A 234 -8.16 -12.17 -4.39
C SER A 234 -6.82 -12.13 -5.14
N ASP A 235 -6.34 -13.28 -5.58
CA ASP A 235 -5.08 -13.46 -6.33
C ASP A 235 -5.08 -12.88 -7.75
N THR A 236 -5.99 -11.95 -8.05
CA THR A 236 -6.14 -11.38 -9.39
C THR A 236 -5.97 -9.87 -9.37
N VAL A 237 -5.35 -9.36 -10.43
CA VAL A 237 -5.21 -7.92 -10.69
C VAL A 237 -6.58 -7.23 -10.71
N GLU A 238 -7.57 -7.87 -11.34
CA GLU A 238 -8.95 -7.37 -11.38
C GLU A 238 -9.51 -7.14 -9.97
N SER A 239 -9.35 -8.10 -9.05
CA SER A 239 -9.84 -7.91 -7.68
C SER A 239 -9.13 -6.76 -6.96
N VAL A 240 -7.82 -6.61 -7.14
CA VAL A 240 -7.05 -5.51 -6.52
C VAL A 240 -7.58 -4.17 -7.03
N VAL A 241 -7.69 -4.02 -8.35
CA VAL A 241 -8.16 -2.78 -8.99
C VAL A 241 -9.62 -2.50 -8.63
N ARG A 242 -10.49 -3.52 -8.63
CA ARG A 242 -11.90 -3.37 -8.24
C ARG A 242 -12.04 -2.89 -6.80
N GLN A 243 -11.24 -3.39 -5.86
CA GLN A 243 -11.27 -2.95 -4.47
C GLN A 243 -10.88 -1.47 -4.30
N ILE A 244 -9.95 -0.98 -5.13
CA ILE A 244 -9.59 0.44 -5.18
C ILE A 244 -10.80 1.25 -5.65
N PHE A 245 -11.41 0.88 -6.77
CA PHE A 245 -12.58 1.60 -7.29
C PHE A 245 -13.75 1.63 -6.30
N LEU A 246 -14.04 0.49 -5.66
CA LEU A 246 -15.14 0.38 -4.69
C LEU A 246 -14.96 1.29 -3.46
N ARG A 247 -13.73 1.60 -3.08
CA ARG A 247 -13.41 2.41 -1.89
C ARG A 247 -13.09 3.87 -2.21
N GLY A 248 -12.53 4.12 -3.39
CA GLY A 248 -11.98 5.42 -3.79
C GLY A 248 -12.87 6.26 -4.66
N PHE A 249 -13.93 5.68 -5.21
CA PHE A 249 -14.75 6.32 -6.23
C PHE A 249 -16.22 6.21 -5.89
N CYS A 250 -16.99 7.14 -6.45
CA CYS A 250 -18.44 7.13 -6.32
C CYS A 250 -19.01 5.86 -6.97
N GLN A 251 -19.79 5.09 -6.22
CA GLN A 251 -20.44 3.87 -6.74
C GLN A 251 -21.56 4.19 -7.75
N CYS A 252 -21.96 5.45 -7.90
CA CYS A 252 -22.95 5.89 -8.89
C CYS A 252 -22.32 6.23 -10.25
N CYS A 253 -21.38 7.17 -10.27
CA CYS A 253 -20.80 7.71 -11.50
C CYS A 253 -19.33 7.34 -11.72
N GLY A 254 -18.68 6.70 -10.74
CA GLY A 254 -17.28 6.32 -10.83
C GLY A 254 -16.28 7.47 -10.75
N LEU A 255 -16.66 8.67 -10.28
CA LEU A 255 -15.76 9.81 -10.10
C LEU A 255 -15.26 9.98 -8.65
N LEU A 256 -14.31 10.90 -8.45
CA LEU A 256 -13.65 11.20 -7.16
C LEU A 256 -14.50 12.03 -6.19
N HIS A 257 -15.63 11.48 -5.78
CA HIS A 257 -16.43 12.02 -4.69
C HIS A 257 -17.19 10.89 -3.99
N THR A 258 -17.77 11.18 -2.83
CA THR A 258 -18.61 10.18 -2.16
C THR A 258 -19.91 9.98 -2.92
N VAL A 259 -20.63 8.88 -2.66
CA VAL A 259 -21.99 8.74 -3.17
C VAL A 259 -22.86 9.89 -2.65
N ALA A 260 -22.65 10.37 -1.42
CA ALA A 260 -23.46 11.44 -0.85
C ALA A 260 -23.43 12.74 -1.67
N ASP A 261 -22.24 13.08 -2.16
CA ASP A 261 -21.96 14.31 -2.90
C ASP A 261 -22.27 14.18 -4.41
N CYS A 262 -22.70 13.01 -4.86
CA CYS A 262 -22.99 12.74 -6.27
C CYS A 262 -24.30 13.42 -6.70
N THR A 263 -24.20 14.43 -7.55
CA THR A 263 -25.36 15.21 -8.03
C THR A 263 -26.35 14.39 -8.86
N VAL A 264 -25.87 13.37 -9.58
CA VAL A 264 -26.70 12.51 -10.43
C VAL A 264 -27.27 11.29 -9.71
N ARG A 265 -26.89 11.01 -8.45
CA ARG A 265 -27.27 9.75 -7.77
C ARG A 265 -28.77 9.53 -7.62
N LYS A 266 -29.55 10.62 -7.66
CA LYS A 266 -31.01 10.58 -7.57
C LYS A 266 -31.63 9.98 -8.84
N ASP A 267 -31.02 10.23 -9.98
CA ASP A 267 -31.49 9.74 -11.28
C ASP A 267 -31.10 8.27 -11.51
N TYR A 268 -30.20 7.76 -10.66
CA TYR A 268 -29.58 6.45 -10.80
C TYR A 268 -29.55 5.65 -9.48
N PRO A 269 -30.71 5.30 -8.89
CA PRO A 269 -30.75 4.47 -7.69
C PRO A 269 -30.21 3.05 -7.97
N PRO A 270 -29.59 2.38 -6.96
CA PRO A 270 -29.19 0.98 -7.11
C PRO A 270 -30.41 0.07 -7.19
N ALA A 271 -30.24 -1.14 -7.74
CA ALA A 271 -31.32 -2.12 -7.85
C ALA A 271 -31.88 -2.56 -6.49
N HIS A 272 -31.01 -2.71 -5.48
CA HIS A 272 -31.40 -3.04 -4.12
C HIS A 272 -30.46 -2.37 -3.11
N CYS A 273 -31.03 -1.92 -1.99
CA CYS A 273 -30.28 -1.45 -0.84
C CYS A 273 -29.63 -2.63 -0.10
N MET A 274 -28.33 -2.56 0.19
CA MET A 274 -27.64 -3.62 0.95
C MET A 274 -28.04 -3.71 2.42
N ILE A 275 -28.80 -2.73 2.95
CA ILE A 275 -29.23 -2.71 4.35
C ILE A 275 -30.63 -3.33 4.49
N CYS A 276 -31.63 -2.81 3.76
CA CYS A 276 -33.01 -3.29 3.88
C CYS A 276 -33.37 -4.39 2.87
N SER A 277 -32.46 -4.75 1.96
CA SER A 277 -32.59 -5.82 0.95
C SER A 277 -33.81 -5.74 0.01
N GLY A 278 -34.62 -4.68 0.06
CA GLY A 278 -35.92 -4.65 -0.63
C GLY A 278 -36.24 -3.43 -1.49
N HIS A 279 -35.47 -2.33 -1.39
CA HIS A 279 -35.83 -1.08 -2.06
C HIS A 279 -34.66 -0.49 -2.85
N GLY A 280 -34.97 0.14 -3.99
CA GLY A 280 -34.01 0.82 -4.86
C GLY A 280 -33.59 2.18 -4.30
N HIS A 281 -32.77 2.17 -3.25
CA HIS A 281 -32.14 3.38 -2.70
C HIS A 281 -30.71 3.09 -2.26
N TRP A 282 -29.88 4.12 -2.26
CA TRP A 282 -28.51 4.02 -1.77
C TRP A 282 -28.51 3.70 -0.27
N SER A 283 -27.60 2.83 0.18
CA SER A 283 -27.51 2.42 1.60
C SER A 283 -27.39 3.60 2.58
N MET A 284 -26.86 4.73 2.12
CA MET A 284 -26.78 5.96 2.91
C MET A 284 -28.11 6.70 3.09
N ASP A 285 -29.08 6.48 2.20
CA ASP A 285 -30.43 7.07 2.27
C ASP A 285 -31.44 6.09 2.93
N CYS A 286 -31.00 4.91 3.37
CA CYS A 286 -31.85 3.88 3.94
C CYS A 286 -32.40 4.30 5.30
N SER A 287 -33.73 4.47 5.41
CA SER A 287 -34.41 4.84 6.66
C SER A 287 -34.14 3.86 7.82
N SER A 288 -33.99 2.56 7.52
CA SER A 288 -33.64 1.53 8.52
C SER A 288 -32.29 1.76 9.20
N ARG A 289 -31.38 2.56 8.60
CA ARG A 289 -30.07 2.85 9.20
C ARG A 289 -30.17 3.76 10.42
N SER A 290 -31.18 4.63 10.45
CA SER A 290 -31.41 5.59 11.55
C SER A 290 -32.08 4.96 12.77
N GLY A 291 -32.71 3.78 12.62
CA GLY A 291 -33.43 3.08 13.69
C GLY A 291 -32.59 2.14 14.57
N ALA A 292 -31.28 2.02 14.32
CA ALA A 292 -30.38 1.14 15.07
C ALA A 292 -29.57 1.87 16.17
N ALA A 293 -29.84 3.17 16.39
CA ALA A 293 -29.17 4.01 17.38
C ALA A 293 -30.08 4.41 18.55
N SER A 294 -31.23 3.76 18.71
CA SER A 294 -32.22 3.99 19.78
C SER A 294 -32.31 2.81 20.72
#